data_AF-A0A939SRR4-F1
#
_entry.id   AF-A0A939SRR4-F1
#
_cell.length_a   1.000
_cell.length_b   1.000
_cell.length_c   1.000
_cell.angle_alpha   90.00
_cell.angle_beta   90.00
_cell.angle_gamma   90.00
#
_symmetry.space_group_name_H-M   'P 1'
#
loop_
_entity.id
_entity.type
_entity.pdbx_description
1 polymer ?
#
loop_
_entity_poly.entity_id
_entity_poly.type
_entity_poly.pdbx_seq_one_letter_code
_entity_poly.pdbx_strand_id
1 'polypeptide(L)' 'MGLAAWLASDDVGASSKYMASVLSGHLCSTSLPWDGADLGRCIRLLEAVPELASQLHEMKACSASVVCRYR' A
#
# COMPACT_ATOMS: atom_id res chain seq x y z
N MET A 1 6.50 10.97 -7.37
CA MET A 1 7.77 10.23 -7.15
C MET A 1 7.58 8.81 -7.66
N GLY A 2 8.47 7.85 -7.38
CA GLY A 2 8.29 6.44 -7.74
C GLY A 2 8.24 5.55 -6.49
N LEU A 3 7.78 4.30 -6.62
CA LEU A 3 7.61 3.39 -5.48
C LEU A 3 8.89 3.21 -4.64
N ALA A 4 10.05 3.04 -5.28
CA ALA A 4 11.32 2.91 -4.57
C ALA A 4 11.68 4.17 -3.76
N ALA A 5 11.43 5.35 -4.32
CA ALA A 5 11.67 6.63 -3.64
C ALA A 5 10.68 6.84 -2.48
N TRP A 6 9.42 6.43 -2.64
CA TRP A 6 8.45 6.41 -1.54
C TRP A 6 8.95 5.51 -0.41
N LEU A 7 9.31 4.25 -0.70
CA LEU A 7 9.76 3.28 0.31
C LEU A 7 11.00 3.72 1.11
N ALA A 8 11.82 4.63 0.55
CA ALA A 8 13.00 5.21 1.20
C ALA A 8 12.72 6.53 1.94
N SER A 9 11.50 7.06 1.90
CA SER A 9 11.08 8.31 2.53
C SER A 9 10.78 8.13 4.03
N ASP A 10 10.94 9.21 4.80
CA ASP A 10 10.55 9.28 6.21
C ASP A 10 9.02 9.32 6.42
N ASP A 11 8.25 9.59 5.36
CA ASP A 11 6.79 9.70 5.41
C ASP A 11 6.08 8.33 5.24
N VAL A 12 6.87 7.25 5.15
CA VAL A 12 6.40 5.87 5.01
C VAL A 12 5.95 5.28 6.34
N GLY A 13 4.79 4.61 6.31
CA GLY A 13 4.25 3.85 7.44
C GLY A 13 3.93 2.41 7.09
N ALA A 14 3.65 1.59 8.11
CA ALA A 14 3.35 0.17 7.93
C ALA A 14 2.10 -0.07 7.05
N SER A 15 1.11 0.83 7.15
CA SER A 15 -0.12 0.86 6.36
C SER A 15 0.11 1.20 4.88
N SER A 16 0.94 2.21 4.58
CA SER A 16 1.30 2.51 3.19
C SER A 16 2.22 1.45 2.58
N LYS A 17 3.11 0.81 3.37
CA LYS A 17 3.86 -0.38 2.91
C LYS A 17 2.93 -1.55 2.58
N TYR A 18 1.90 -1.76 3.39
CA TYR A 18 0.91 -2.80 3.13
C TYR A 18 0.18 -2.53 1.83
N MET A 19 -0.35 -1.33 1.64
CA MET A 19 -1.03 -0.96 0.41
C MET A 19 -0.08 -1.06 -0.81
N ALA A 20 1.14 -0.56 -0.69
CA ALA A 20 2.16 -0.71 -1.74
C ALA A 20 2.41 -2.19 -2.07
N SER A 21 2.41 -3.07 -1.06
CA SER A 21 2.65 -4.50 -1.26
C SER A 21 1.56 -5.17 -2.08
N VAL A 22 0.30 -4.86 -1.78
CA VAL A 22 -0.86 -5.37 -2.50
C VAL A 22 -0.88 -4.85 -3.93
N LEU A 23 -0.68 -3.55 -4.12
CA LEU A 23 -0.82 -2.89 -5.42
C LEU A 23 0.35 -3.13 -6.38
N SER A 24 1.54 -3.41 -5.85
CA SER A 24 2.72 -3.73 -6.67
C SER A 24 2.97 -5.22 -6.83
N GLY A 25 2.24 -6.08 -6.09
CA GLY A 25 2.46 -7.52 -6.07
C GLY A 25 3.71 -7.97 -5.30
N HIS A 26 4.40 -7.06 -4.61
CA HIS A 26 5.60 -7.37 -3.82
C HIS A 26 5.30 -7.41 -2.33
N LEU A 27 5.70 -8.46 -1.60
CA LEU A 27 5.50 -8.52 -0.15
C LEU A 27 6.36 -7.46 0.57
N CYS A 28 5.69 -6.47 1.17
CA CYS A 28 6.35 -5.36 1.86
C CYS A 28 5.88 -5.15 3.31
N SER A 29 4.69 -5.64 3.68
CA SER A 29 4.15 -5.53 5.05
C SER A 29 2.88 -6.38 5.21
N THR A 30 2.58 -6.82 6.43
CA THR A 30 1.30 -7.47 6.82
C THR A 30 0.42 -6.55 7.67
N SER A 31 0.84 -5.31 7.91
CA SER A 31 0.15 -4.37 8.79
C SER A 31 -0.92 -3.59 8.04
N LEU A 32 -2.17 -4.05 8.16
CA LEU A 32 -3.34 -3.39 7.59
C LEU A 32 -3.51 -1.95 8.13
N PRO A 33 -4.17 -1.06 7.38
CA PRO A 33 -4.64 0.24 7.89
C PRO A 33 -5.70 0.02 8.99
N TRP A 34 -5.48 0.55 10.20
CA TRP A 34 -6.40 0.41 11.34
C TRP A 34 -7.08 1.72 11.76
N ASP A 35 -6.50 2.87 11.45
CA ASP A 35 -7.01 4.18 11.89
C ASP A 35 -7.07 5.26 10.80
N GLY A 36 -7.55 6.45 11.17
CA GLY A 36 -7.62 7.58 10.25
C GLY A 36 -6.25 8.15 9.85
N ALA A 37 -5.20 7.94 10.66
CA ALA A 37 -3.84 8.35 10.31
C ALA A 37 -3.27 7.45 9.20
N ASP A 38 -3.63 6.17 9.19
CA ASP A 38 -3.28 5.23 8.12
C ASP A 38 -3.91 5.60 6.78
N LEU A 39 -5.17 6.08 6.78
CA LEU A 39 -5.80 6.60 5.57
C LEU A 39 -4.97 7.74 4.95
N GLY A 40 -4.51 8.67 5.79
CA GLY A 40 -3.66 9.78 5.34
C GLY A 40 -2.38 9.31 4.65
N ARG A 41 -1.72 8.26 5.17
CA ARG A 41 -0.50 7.69 4.57
C ARG A 41 -0.78 6.95 3.25
N CYS A 42 -1.91 6.25 3.16
CA CYS A 42 -2.34 5.59 1.92
C CYS A 42 -2.65 6.60 0.81
N ILE A 43 -3.27 7.74 1.14
CA ILE A 43 -3.50 8.82 0.17
C ILE A 43 -2.17 9.41 -0.31
N ARG A 44 -1.25 9.73 0.62
CA ARG A 44 0.08 10.26 0.24
C ARG A 44 0.88 9.28 -0.61
N LEU A 45 0.74 7.96 -0.39
CA LEU A 45 1.31 6.95 -1.29
C LEU A 45 0.78 7.07 -2.72
N LEU A 46 -0.54 7.29 -2.92
CA LEU A 46 -1.11 7.43 -4.26
C LEU A 46 -0.70 8.73 -4.95
N GLU A 47 -0.58 9.82 -4.18
CA GLU A 47 -0.02 11.08 -4.70
C GLU A 47 1.45 10.90 -5.09
N ALA A 48 2.19 10.13 -4.30
CA ALA A 48 3.58 9.82 -4.53
C ALA A 48 3.79 8.86 -5.71
N VAL A 49 2.90 7.88 -5.92
CA VAL A 49 3.01 6.80 -6.91
C VAL A 49 1.66 6.63 -7.64
N PRO A 50 1.30 7.56 -8.53
CA PRO A 50 -0.02 7.61 -9.15
C PRO A 50 -0.36 6.38 -10.00
N GLU A 51 0.65 5.64 -10.46
CA GLU A 51 0.47 4.41 -11.24
C GLU A 51 -0.27 3.32 -10.44
N LEU A 52 -0.10 3.32 -9.11
CA LEU A 52 -0.78 2.38 -8.21
C LEU A 52 -2.29 2.65 -8.11
N ALA A 53 -2.76 3.86 -8.46
CA ALA A 53 -4.18 4.19 -8.42
C ALA A 53 -5.01 3.29 -9.34
N SER A 54 -4.44 2.89 -10.49
CA SER A 54 -5.07 1.95 -11.42
C SER A 54 -5.33 0.56 -10.81
N GLN A 55 -4.52 0.18 -9.82
CA GLN A 55 -4.57 -1.12 -9.16
C GLN A 55 -5.44 -1.11 -7.89
N LEU A 56 -6.03 0.03 -7.49
CA LEU A 56 -6.80 0.14 -6.24
C LEU A 56 -7.91 -0.89 -6.07
N HIS A 57 -8.45 -1.41 -7.16
CA HIS A 57 -9.45 -2.47 -7.14
C HIS A 57 -8.94 -3.78 -6.49
N GLU A 58 -7.64 -4.05 -6.55
CA GLU A 58 -6.99 -5.23 -5.93
C GLU A 58 -7.06 -5.19 -4.40
N MET A 59 -7.11 -4.00 -3.79
CA MET A 59 -7.29 -3.84 -2.33
C MET A 59 -8.59 -4.47 -1.81
N LYS A 60 -9.63 -4.58 -2.66
CA LYS A 60 -10.91 -5.17 -2.29
C LYS A 60 -10.78 -6.67 -1.97
N ALA A 61 -9.85 -7.37 -2.61
CA ALA A 61 -9.61 -8.79 -2.36
C ALA A 61 -8.96 -9.04 -0.98
N CYS A 62 -8.33 -8.03 -0.40
CA CYS A 62 -7.58 -8.14 0.85
C CYS A 62 -8.43 -8.00 2.13
N SER A 63 -9.72 -7.63 2.04
CA SER A 63 -10.56 -7.42 3.23
C SER A 63 -11.11 -8.72 3.86
N ALA A 64 -10.88 -9.89 3.25
CA ALA A 64 -11.53 -11.14 3.66
C ALA A 64 -10.57 -12.28 4.01
N SER A 65 -9.27 -12.18 3.72
CA SER A 65 -8.29 -13.22 4.07
C SER A 65 -6.88 -12.66 4.05
N VAL A 66 -6.15 -12.87 5.14
CA VAL A 66 -4.71 -12.65 5.28
C VAL A 66 -3.95 -13.66 4.41
N VAL A 67 -4.15 -13.57 3.09
CA VAL A 67 -3.40 -14.34 2.10
C VAL A 67 -3.18 -13.41 0.91
N CYS A 68 -2.11 -12.62 0.97
CA CYS A 68 -1.44 -12.16 -0.26
C CYS A 68 -1.10 -13.43 -1.03
N ARG A 69 -1.89 -13.72 -2.08
CA ARG A 69 -1.67 -14.91 -2.89
C ARG A 69 -0.33 -14.75 -3.61
N TYR A 70 0.50 -15.78 -3.51
CA TYR A 70 1.61 -16.04 -4.41
C TYR A 70 1.05 -16.02 -5.85
N ARG A 71 1.37 -14.98 -6.61
CA ARG A 71 1.30 -14.99 -8.07
C ARG A 71 2.71 -14.89 -8.61
#